data_AF-A0A5Y3W2A9-F1
#
_entry.id   AF-A0A5Y3W2A9-F1
#
_cell.length_a   1.000
_cell.length_b   1.000
_cell.length_c   1.000
_cell.angle_alpha   90.00
_cell.angle_beta   90.00
_cell.angle_gamma   90.00
#
_symmetry.space_group_name_H-M   'P 1'
#
loop_
_entity.id
_entity.type
_entity.pdbx_description
1 polymer ?
#
loop_
_entity_poly.entity_id
_entity_poly.type
_entity_poly.pdbx_seq_one_letter_code
_entity_poly.pdbx_strand_id
1 'polypeptide(L)'
;MAQLQLVKHTSSGVLLPATPESGEFLHSVKIGEWIHADFKRVRNYAFHKRFFKLLQLGFDCWTPAGGSLSPDELQLVNRFVGYLVEMSGQRYGEVLSAAADEFLLMEGQLRTRDVALLKSFEPYRAWVTVQAGYYDEVILPDNTRRRTPKSIAFARMDEGTFRQLYKDVFNVLWNFILRHKFRSQQEAENVAMQLLEFA
;
A
#
# COMPACT_ATOMS: atom_id res chain seq x y z
N MET A 1 3.39 8.99 -10.62
CA MET A 1 2.67 8.99 -11.91
C MET A 1 1.19 8.81 -11.59
N ALA A 2 0.32 9.71 -12.06
CA ALA A 2 -1.12 9.59 -11.84
C ALA A 2 -1.71 8.59 -12.85
N GLN A 3 -2.56 7.65 -12.39
CA GLN A 3 -3.23 6.71 -13.28
C GLN A 3 -4.56 7.31 -13.75
N LEU A 4 -4.56 7.90 -14.94
CA LEU A 4 -5.75 8.48 -15.58
C LEU A 4 -6.66 7.36 -16.12
N GLN A 5 -7.88 7.29 -15.61
CA GLN A 5 -8.92 6.40 -16.14
C GLN A 5 -9.81 7.21 -17.08
N LEU A 6 -9.83 6.81 -18.36
CA LEU A 6 -10.56 7.51 -19.41
C LEU A 6 -11.51 6.54 -20.13
N VAL A 7 -12.72 7.01 -20.41
CA VAL A 7 -13.73 6.27 -21.18
C VAL A 7 -14.01 6.99 -22.50
N LYS A 8 -14.16 6.22 -23.57
CA LYS A 8 -14.61 6.74 -24.87
C LYS A 8 -16.13 6.89 -24.83
N HIS A 9 -16.62 8.13 -24.79
CA HIS A 9 -18.05 8.42 -24.64
C HIS A 9 -18.80 8.49 -25.98
N THR A 10 -18.11 8.82 -27.08
CA THR A 10 -18.71 9.00 -28.40
C THR A 10 -17.92 8.31 -29.51
N SER A 11 -18.59 7.99 -30.62
CA SER A 11 -17.96 7.49 -31.84
C SER A 11 -16.88 8.43 -32.39
N SER A 12 -16.98 9.74 -32.09
CA SER A 12 -16.02 10.79 -32.45
C SER A 12 -14.65 10.68 -31.78
N GLY A 13 -14.44 9.76 -30.82
CA GLY A 13 -13.12 9.51 -30.24
C GLY A 13 -12.77 10.39 -29.04
N VAL A 14 -13.73 11.12 -28.49
CA VAL A 14 -13.53 11.94 -27.27
C VAL A 14 -13.39 11.02 -26.06
N LEU A 15 -12.32 11.24 -25.29
CA LEU A 15 -12.05 10.59 -24.01
C LEU A 15 -12.52 11.50 -22.87
N LEU A 16 -13.30 10.94 -21.94
CA LEU A 16 -13.73 11.62 -20.72
C LEU A 16 -13.15 10.92 -19.49
N PRO A 17 -12.89 11.66 -18.39
CA PRO A 17 -12.52 11.06 -17.12
C PRO A 17 -13.61 10.07 -16.66
N ALA A 18 -13.19 8.84 -16.38
CA ALA A 18 -14.08 7.78 -15.90
C ALA A 18 -14.26 7.82 -14.37
N THR A 19 -13.44 8.62 -13.67
CA THR A 19 -13.53 8.81 -12.22
C THR A 19 -13.36 10.29 -11.85
N PRO A 20 -13.90 10.73 -10.70
CA PRO A 20 -13.74 12.12 -10.23
C PRO A 20 -12.26 12.54 -10.09
N GLU A 21 -11.40 11.64 -9.61
CA GLU A 21 -9.97 11.92 -9.40
C GLU A 21 -9.24 12.15 -10.74
N SER A 22 -9.64 11.42 -11.79
CA SER A 22 -9.16 11.63 -13.15
C SER A 22 -9.61 13.00 -13.69
N GLY A 23 -10.82 13.44 -13.31
CA GLY A 23 -11.35 14.76 -13.65
C GLY A 23 -10.60 15.89 -12.95
N GLU A 24 -10.33 15.78 -11.66
CA GLU A 24 -9.54 16.75 -10.89
C GLU A 24 -8.12 16.89 -11.45
N PHE A 25 -7.47 15.78 -11.83
CA PHE A 25 -6.18 15.83 -12.49
C PHE A 25 -6.27 16.61 -13.82
N LEU A 26 -7.25 16.32 -14.67
CA LEU A 26 -7.41 17.02 -15.95
C LEU A 26 -7.72 18.52 -15.77
N HIS A 27 -8.47 18.89 -14.73
CA HIS A 27 -8.70 20.28 -14.36
C HIS A 27 -7.43 20.99 -13.86
N SER A 28 -6.50 20.25 -13.25
CA SER A 28 -5.22 20.82 -12.81
C SER A 28 -4.26 21.11 -13.96
N VAL A 29 -4.41 20.44 -15.11
CA VAL A 29 -3.55 20.64 -16.30
C VAL A 29 -4.05 21.84 -17.11
N LYS A 30 -3.14 22.76 -17.44
CA LYS A 30 -3.51 23.98 -18.16
C LYS A 30 -3.78 23.71 -19.64
N ILE A 31 -4.66 24.51 -20.22
CA ILE A 31 -4.90 24.49 -21.66
C ILE A 31 -3.59 24.77 -22.40
N GLY A 32 -3.19 23.85 -23.29
CA GLY A 32 -1.96 23.92 -24.07
C GLY A 32 -0.77 23.14 -23.49
N GLU A 33 -0.88 22.56 -22.29
CA GLU A 33 0.15 21.68 -21.74
C GLU A 33 0.10 20.28 -22.37
N TRP A 34 1.28 19.74 -22.67
CA TRP A 34 1.42 18.39 -23.23
C TRP A 34 1.35 17.35 -22.11
N ILE A 35 0.37 16.44 -22.20
CA ILE A 35 0.26 15.29 -21.30
C ILE A 35 0.77 14.05 -22.04
N HIS A 36 1.76 13.36 -21.46
CA HIS A 36 2.16 12.03 -21.91
C HIS A 36 1.41 10.98 -21.09
N ALA A 37 0.71 10.06 -21.76
CA ALA A 37 -0.05 9.00 -21.11
C ALA A 37 0.13 7.66 -21.84
N ASP A 38 0.37 6.60 -21.09
CA ASP A 38 0.37 5.22 -21.58
C ASP A 38 -1.06 4.68 -21.58
N PHE A 39 -1.69 4.58 -22.75
CA PHE A 39 -3.05 4.05 -22.88
C PHE A 39 -3.04 2.51 -22.91
N LYS A 40 -3.70 1.89 -21.93
CA LYS A 40 -3.96 0.44 -21.91
C LYS A 40 -5.46 0.17 -21.87
N ARG A 41 -5.97 -0.63 -22.82
CA ARG A 41 -7.38 -1.06 -22.83
C ARG A 41 -7.66 -2.02 -21.67
N VAL A 42 -8.45 -1.59 -20.70
CA VAL A 42 -8.90 -2.43 -19.58
C VAL A 42 -10.08 -3.28 -20.05
N ARG A 43 -9.85 -4.57 -20.29
CA ARG A 43 -10.90 -5.49 -20.78
C ARG A 43 -11.91 -5.90 -19.69
N ASN A 44 -11.51 -5.85 -18.43
CA ASN A 44 -12.39 -6.10 -17.28
C ASN A 44 -12.34 -4.90 -16.31
N TYR A 45 -13.06 -3.85 -16.67
CA TYR A 45 -13.10 -2.60 -15.90
C TYR A 45 -13.78 -2.78 -14.53
N ALA A 46 -14.76 -3.69 -14.43
CA ALA A 46 -15.46 -3.95 -13.18
C ALA A 46 -14.52 -4.47 -12.08
N PHE A 47 -13.62 -5.40 -12.42
CA PHE A 47 -12.62 -5.92 -11.48
C PHE A 47 -11.61 -4.86 -11.06
N HIS A 48 -11.12 -4.09 -12.04
CA HIS A 48 -10.22 -2.97 -11.77
C HIS A 48 -10.87 -1.97 -10.80
N LYS A 49 -12.09 -1.50 -11.11
CA LYS A 49 -12.84 -0.56 -10.27
C LYS A 49 -13.05 -1.12 -8.86
N ARG A 50 -13.48 -2.38 -8.74
CA ARG A 50 -13.66 -3.07 -7.45
C ARG A 50 -12.39 -3.09 -6.60
N PHE A 51 -11.28 -3.51 -7.21
CA PHE A 51 -10.00 -3.61 -6.52
C PHE A 51 -9.49 -2.26 -6.02
N PHE A 52 -9.53 -1.22 -6.88
CA PHE A 52 -9.01 0.09 -6.50
C PHE A 52 -9.88 0.81 -5.47
N LYS A 53 -11.21 0.62 -5.49
CA LYS A 53 -12.08 1.18 -4.43
C LYS A 53 -11.85 0.51 -3.07
N LEU A 54 -11.62 -0.80 -3.05
CA LEU A 54 -11.21 -1.49 -1.81
C LEU A 54 -9.90 -0.91 -1.25
N LEU A 55 -8.90 -0.70 -2.11
CA LEU A 55 -7.65 -0.07 -1.71
C LEU A 55 -7.85 1.37 -1.24
N GLN A 56 -8.71 2.15 -1.91
CA GLN A 56 -9.01 3.52 -1.50
C GLN A 56 -9.63 3.56 -0.10
N LEU A 57 -10.58 2.67 0.21
CA LEU A 57 -11.16 2.56 1.54
C LEU A 57 -10.08 2.31 2.61
N GLY A 58 -9.19 1.36 2.36
CA GLY A 58 -8.07 1.09 3.25
C GLY A 58 -7.09 2.27 3.36
N PHE A 59 -6.81 2.92 2.24
CA PHE A 59 -5.95 4.10 2.21
C PHE A 59 -6.55 5.22 3.07
N ASP A 60 -7.83 5.55 2.90
CA ASP A 60 -8.52 6.61 3.63
C ASP A 60 -8.58 6.33 5.13
N CYS A 61 -8.85 5.08 5.51
CA CYS A 61 -8.91 4.64 6.90
C CYS A 61 -7.54 4.60 7.60
N TRP A 62 -6.44 4.52 6.84
CA TRP A 62 -5.09 4.42 7.38
C TRP A 62 -4.56 5.78 7.86
N THR A 63 -4.00 5.78 9.07
CA THR A 63 -3.28 6.91 9.67
C THR A 63 -1.82 6.49 9.86
N PRO A 64 -0.84 7.21 9.30
CA PRO A 64 0.58 6.94 9.53
C PRO A 64 0.90 7.12 11.03
N ALA A 65 1.39 6.08 11.69
CA ALA A 65 1.80 6.15 13.10
C ALA A 65 3.20 6.77 13.29
N GLY A 66 3.89 7.10 12.20
CA GLY A 66 5.19 7.80 12.24
C GLY A 66 6.39 6.94 12.67
N GLY A 67 6.29 5.62 12.56
CA GLY A 67 7.45 4.75 12.73
C GLY A 67 8.48 4.98 11.61
N SER A 68 9.67 5.47 11.98
CA SER A 68 10.82 5.64 11.07
C SER A 68 11.75 4.42 11.04
N LEU A 69 11.44 3.42 11.86
CA LEU A 69 12.11 2.13 11.93
C LEU A 69 11.14 1.03 11.52
N SER A 70 11.62 0.13 10.66
CA SER A 70 10.87 -1.04 10.21
C SER A 70 10.86 -2.14 11.29
N PRO A 71 9.86 -3.05 11.28
CA PRO A 71 9.85 -4.22 12.15
C PRO A 71 11.11 -5.09 12.05
N ASP A 72 11.68 -5.20 10.85
CA ASP A 72 12.90 -5.99 10.61
C ASP A 72 14.13 -5.36 11.28
N GLU A 73 14.23 -4.02 11.26
CA GLU A 73 15.28 -3.28 11.98
C GLU A 73 15.15 -3.50 13.50
N LEU A 74 13.94 -3.39 14.05
CA LEU A 74 13.68 -3.67 15.47
C LEU A 74 14.05 -5.10 15.84
N GLN A 75 13.67 -6.07 15.00
CA GLN A 75 13.98 -7.48 15.23
C GLN A 75 15.49 -7.76 15.13
N LEU A 76 16.20 -7.10 14.23
CA LEU A 76 17.66 -7.24 14.12
C LEU A 76 18.36 -6.73 15.38
N VAL A 77 17.98 -5.54 15.86
CA VAL A 77 18.54 -4.96 17.10
C VAL A 77 18.23 -5.84 18.30
N ASN A 78 16.97 -6.29 18.46
CA ASN A 78 16.58 -7.16 19.57
C ASN A 78 17.34 -8.50 19.57
N ARG A 79 17.56 -9.10 18.40
CA ARG A 79 18.38 -10.32 18.29
C ARG A 79 19.84 -10.08 18.62
N PHE A 80 20.39 -8.93 18.21
CA PHE A 80 21.76 -8.55 18.54
C PHE A 80 21.94 -8.33 20.04
N VAL A 81 20.98 -7.66 20.70
CA VAL A 81 20.96 -7.53 22.16
C VAL A 81 20.90 -8.91 22.82
N GLY A 82 20.00 -9.79 22.38
CA GLY A 82 19.91 -11.16 22.90
C GLY A 82 21.24 -11.91 22.81
N TYR A 83 21.94 -11.79 21.69
CA TYR A 83 23.29 -12.34 21.51
C TYR A 83 24.30 -11.74 22.51
N LEU A 84 24.31 -10.43 22.71
CA LEU A 84 25.20 -9.80 23.70
C LEU A 84 24.91 -10.25 25.13
N VAL A 85 23.65 -10.44 25.49
CA VAL A 85 23.25 -10.94 26.81
C VAL A 85 23.73 -12.37 27.02
N GLU A 86 23.61 -13.22 25.99
CA GLU A 86 24.12 -14.59 26.02
C GLU A 86 25.64 -14.63 26.19
N MET A 87 26.38 -13.75 25.49
CA MET A 87 27.84 -13.69 25.54
C MET A 87 28.41 -13.05 26.81
N SER A 88 27.73 -12.04 27.37
CA SER A 88 28.21 -11.27 28.54
C SER A 88 27.62 -11.76 29.87
N GLY A 89 26.55 -12.55 29.83
CA GLY A 89 25.85 -13.08 30.98
C GLY A 89 24.58 -12.30 31.31
N GLN A 90 23.57 -13.04 31.78
CA GLN A 90 22.19 -12.55 32.01
C GLN A 90 22.09 -11.33 32.94
N ARG A 91 23.07 -11.12 33.83
CA ARG A 91 23.13 -9.96 34.73
C ARG A 91 23.21 -8.61 34.01
N TYR A 92 23.64 -8.60 32.74
CA TYR A 92 23.69 -7.38 31.92
C TYR A 92 22.44 -7.22 31.03
N GLY A 93 21.47 -8.14 31.11
CA GLY A 93 20.28 -8.19 30.27
C GLY A 93 19.46 -6.90 30.28
N GLU A 94 19.16 -6.39 31.47
CA GLU A 94 18.36 -5.17 31.63
C GLU A 94 19.07 -3.95 31.04
N VAL A 95 20.37 -3.78 31.33
CA VAL A 95 21.15 -2.62 30.86
C VAL A 95 21.29 -2.63 29.34
N LEU A 96 21.58 -3.79 28.75
CA LEU A 96 21.73 -3.92 27.29
C LEU A 96 20.41 -3.72 26.56
N SER A 97 19.30 -4.18 27.13
CA SER A 97 17.96 -3.95 26.56
C SER A 97 17.56 -2.48 26.65
N ALA A 98 17.78 -1.84 27.81
CA ALA A 98 17.49 -0.42 27.99
C ALA A 98 18.32 0.47 27.04
N ALA A 99 19.60 0.15 26.85
CA ALA A 99 20.46 0.87 25.91
C ALA A 99 19.98 0.72 24.45
N ALA A 100 19.47 -0.46 24.08
CA ALA A 100 18.90 -0.67 22.76
C ALA A 100 17.59 0.09 22.56
N ASP A 101 16.71 0.11 23.56
CA ASP A 101 15.48 0.90 23.51
C ASP A 101 15.78 2.40 23.36
N GLU A 102 16.77 2.91 24.10
CA GLU A 102 17.23 4.31 23.99
C GLU A 102 17.83 4.60 22.61
N PHE A 103 18.66 3.71 22.07
CA PHE A 103 19.23 3.82 20.74
C PHE A 103 18.14 3.85 19.64
N LEU A 104 17.17 2.94 19.72
CA LEU A 104 16.05 2.86 18.78
C LEU A 104 15.18 4.13 18.84
N LEU A 105 14.95 4.67 20.05
CA LEU A 105 14.24 5.93 20.21
C LEU A 105 15.01 7.11 19.58
N MET A 106 16.32 7.19 19.81
CA MET A 106 17.18 8.22 19.23
C MET A 106 17.19 8.16 17.70
N GLU A 107 17.43 6.99 17.11
CA GLU A 107 17.37 6.78 15.66
C GLU A 107 15.99 7.14 15.10
N GLY A 108 14.94 6.77 15.84
CA GLY A 108 13.56 7.11 15.55
C GLY A 108 13.36 8.62 15.36
N GLN A 109 13.90 9.40 16.30
CA GLN A 109 13.86 10.86 16.30
C GLN A 109 14.74 11.47 15.20
N LEU A 110 15.94 10.94 14.98
CA LEU A 110 16.85 11.43 13.93
C LEU A 110 16.21 11.35 12.54
N ARG A 111 15.54 10.24 12.25
CA ARG A 111 14.91 10.00 10.94
C ARG A 111 13.59 10.78 10.73
N THR A 112 12.99 11.31 11.80
CA THR A 112 11.75 12.10 11.72
C THR A 112 12.02 13.62 11.70
N ARG A 113 13.25 14.07 11.93
CA ARG A 113 13.56 15.49 12.17
C ARG A 113 13.26 16.45 11.02
N ASP A 114 13.07 15.98 9.78
CA ASP A 114 12.78 16.84 8.62
C ASP A 114 11.81 16.24 7.60
N VAL A 115 11.08 15.17 7.95
CA VAL A 115 10.23 14.43 6.99
C VAL A 115 8.75 14.60 7.33
N ALA A 116 8.02 15.28 6.45
CA ALA A 116 6.56 15.25 6.47
C ALA A 116 6.09 13.82 6.13
N LEU A 117 5.40 13.17 7.06
CA LEU A 117 4.78 11.87 6.83
C LEU A 117 3.57 12.04 5.91
N LEU A 118 3.79 11.92 4.61
CA LEU A 118 2.76 12.01 3.59
C LEU A 118 2.23 10.62 3.25
N LYS A 119 0.89 10.48 3.24
CA LYS A 119 0.25 9.30 2.66
C LYS A 119 0.45 9.32 1.15
N SER A 120 0.99 8.24 0.59
CA SER A 120 1.12 8.08 -0.86
C SER A 120 0.46 6.78 -1.31
N PHE A 121 -0.47 6.89 -2.27
CA PHE A 121 -1.31 5.77 -2.68
C PHE A 121 -0.52 4.65 -3.36
N GLU A 122 0.46 4.99 -4.22
CA GLU A 122 1.23 3.96 -4.95
C GLU A 122 2.13 3.10 -4.06
N PRO A 123 2.95 3.66 -3.15
CA PRO A 123 3.70 2.87 -2.17
C PRO A 123 2.78 2.03 -1.28
N TYR A 124 1.64 2.58 -0.87
CA TYR A 124 0.62 1.86 -0.10
C TYR A 124 0.06 0.66 -0.89
N ARG A 125 -0.38 0.87 -2.14
CA ARG A 125 -0.90 -0.18 -3.02
C ARG A 125 0.16 -1.28 -3.22
N ALA A 126 1.40 -0.89 -3.49
CA ALA A 126 2.52 -1.81 -3.63
C ALA A 126 2.70 -2.67 -2.37
N TRP A 127 2.70 -2.04 -1.19
CA TRP A 127 2.80 -2.72 0.09
C TRP A 127 1.65 -3.72 0.30
N VAL A 128 0.39 -3.31 0.10
CA VAL A 128 -0.78 -4.18 0.24
C VAL A 128 -0.67 -5.40 -0.69
N THR A 129 -0.24 -5.19 -1.94
CA THR A 129 -0.08 -6.26 -2.93
C THR A 129 0.98 -7.28 -2.51
N VAL A 130 2.11 -6.82 -1.95
CA VAL A 130 3.15 -7.71 -1.40
C VAL A 130 2.63 -8.47 -0.18
N GLN A 131 1.96 -7.79 0.75
CA GLN A 131 1.41 -8.44 1.96
C GLN A 131 0.33 -9.47 1.63
N ALA A 132 -0.41 -9.26 0.54
CA ALA A 132 -1.41 -10.22 0.07
C ALA A 132 -0.78 -11.44 -0.63
N GLY A 133 0.55 -11.51 -0.75
CA GLY A 133 1.28 -12.63 -1.35
C GLY A 133 1.54 -12.49 -2.86
N TYR A 134 1.17 -11.37 -3.47
CA TYR A 134 1.30 -11.15 -4.91
C TYR A 134 2.60 -10.40 -5.22
N TYR A 135 3.75 -11.06 -5.06
CA TYR A 135 5.07 -10.47 -5.31
C TYR A 135 6.02 -11.45 -6.00
N ASP A 136 7.10 -10.89 -6.54
CA ASP A 136 8.30 -11.61 -6.96
C ASP A 136 9.46 -11.24 -6.04
N GLU A 137 10.27 -12.22 -5.64
CA GLU A 137 11.53 -11.96 -4.95
C GLU A 137 12.63 -11.71 -5.97
N VAL A 138 13.30 -10.57 -5.85
CA VAL A 138 14.43 -10.19 -6.70
C VAL A 138 15.66 -9.97 -5.82
N ILE A 139 16.84 -10.27 -6.38
CA ILE A 139 18.12 -9.98 -5.74
C ILE A 139 18.68 -8.73 -6.41
N LEU A 140 19.02 -7.72 -5.61
CA LEU A 140 19.63 -6.48 -6.06
C LEU A 140 21.17 -6.62 -6.15
N PRO A 141 21.88 -5.72 -6.85
CA PRO A 141 23.34 -5.78 -6.99
C PRO A 141 24.14 -5.76 -5.69
N ASP A 142 23.53 -5.27 -4.60
CA ASP A 142 24.08 -5.29 -3.24
C ASP A 142 23.82 -6.62 -2.50
N ASN A 143 23.33 -7.64 -3.21
CA ASN A 143 22.88 -8.94 -2.70
C ASN A 143 21.69 -8.89 -1.73
N THR A 144 20.99 -7.76 -1.63
CA THR A 144 19.76 -7.69 -0.82
C THR A 144 18.59 -8.34 -1.56
N ARG A 145 17.78 -9.10 -0.82
CA ARG A 145 16.52 -9.65 -1.34
C ARG A 145 15.42 -8.62 -1.18
N ARG A 146 14.68 -8.36 -2.25
CA ARG A 146 13.56 -7.41 -2.25
C ARG A 146 12.31 -8.06 -2.83
N ARG A 147 11.18 -7.84 -2.17
CA ARG A 147 9.86 -8.21 -2.69
C ARG A 147 9.33 -7.08 -3.57
N THR A 148 9.07 -7.39 -4.84
CA THR A 148 8.50 -6.46 -5.82
C THR A 148 7.05 -6.85 -6.09
N PRO A 149 6.07 -5.93 -5.97
CA PRO A 149 4.66 -6.26 -6.20
C PRO A 149 4.42 -6.71 -7.64
N LYS A 150 3.64 -7.77 -7.82
CA LYS A 150 3.18 -8.21 -9.14
C LYS A 150 2.20 -7.20 -9.72
N SER A 151 2.30 -6.99 -11.02
CA SER A 151 1.26 -6.28 -11.76
C SER A 151 0.03 -7.17 -11.92
N ILE A 152 -1.13 -6.70 -11.45
CA ILE A 152 -2.37 -7.46 -11.52
C ILE A 152 -3.00 -7.34 -12.92
N ALA A 153 -3.08 -8.46 -13.64
CA ALA A 153 -3.59 -8.53 -15.00
C ALA A 153 -5.11 -8.79 -15.05
N PHE A 154 -5.94 -7.83 -14.61
CA PHE A 154 -7.41 -7.96 -14.56
C PHE A 154 -8.05 -8.44 -15.87
N ALA A 155 -7.48 -8.06 -17.01
CA ALA A 155 -7.97 -8.44 -18.35
C ALA A 155 -7.83 -9.93 -18.68
N ARG A 156 -6.99 -10.67 -17.95
CA ARG A 156 -6.73 -12.11 -18.15
C ARG A 156 -7.29 -12.97 -17.02
N MET A 157 -8.05 -12.36 -16.11
CA MET A 157 -8.50 -12.98 -14.88
C MET A 157 -9.97 -13.36 -14.97
N ASP A 158 -10.32 -14.58 -14.55
CA ASP A 158 -11.70 -15.02 -14.35
C ASP A 158 -12.26 -14.55 -12.98
N GLU A 159 -13.57 -14.76 -12.76
CA GLU A 159 -14.27 -14.35 -11.55
C GLU A 159 -13.76 -15.03 -10.27
N GLY A 160 -13.39 -16.32 -10.34
CA GLY A 160 -12.87 -17.06 -9.19
C GLY A 160 -11.50 -16.56 -8.76
N THR A 161 -10.61 -16.38 -9.74
CA THR A 161 -9.27 -15.80 -9.52
C THR A 161 -9.39 -14.38 -8.95
N PHE A 162 -10.30 -13.56 -9.46
CA PHE A 162 -10.53 -12.22 -8.94
C PHE A 162 -11.08 -12.23 -7.51
N ARG A 163 -12.04 -13.11 -7.21
CA ARG A 163 -12.61 -13.26 -5.86
C ARG A 163 -11.54 -13.62 -4.83
N GLN A 164 -10.60 -14.50 -5.19
CA GLN A 164 -9.50 -14.87 -4.31
C GLN A 164 -8.56 -13.68 -4.07
N LEU A 165 -8.12 -13.00 -5.13
CA LEU A 165 -7.32 -11.77 -5.01
C LEU A 165 -8.00 -10.73 -4.11
N TYR A 166 -9.29 -10.48 -4.34
CA TYR A 166 -10.05 -9.51 -3.57
C TYR A 166 -10.09 -9.89 -2.08
N LYS A 167 -10.33 -11.17 -1.77
CA LYS A 167 -10.33 -11.69 -0.41
C LYS A 167 -8.97 -11.56 0.28
N ASP A 168 -7.89 -11.90 -0.41
CA ASP A 168 -6.53 -11.82 0.15
C ASP A 168 -6.15 -10.38 0.48
N VAL A 169 -6.43 -9.46 -0.45
CA VAL A 169 -6.22 -8.03 -0.23
C VAL A 169 -7.11 -7.52 0.90
N PHE A 170 -8.40 -7.88 0.92
CA PHE A 170 -9.31 -7.50 2.01
C PHE A 170 -8.80 -7.97 3.37
N ASN A 171 -8.29 -9.21 3.48
CA ASN A 171 -7.74 -9.74 4.72
C ASN A 171 -6.53 -8.95 5.22
N VAL A 172 -5.63 -8.54 4.31
CA VAL A 172 -4.53 -7.63 4.66
C VAL A 172 -5.09 -6.30 5.19
N LEU A 173 -6.00 -5.68 4.45
CA LEU A 173 -6.58 -4.41 4.88
C LEU A 173 -7.29 -4.53 6.22
N TRP A 174 -8.03 -5.61 6.46
CA TRP A 174 -8.67 -5.91 7.73
C TRP A 174 -7.67 -5.99 8.88
N ASN A 175 -6.66 -6.84 8.73
CA ASN A 175 -5.70 -7.14 9.80
C ASN A 175 -4.82 -5.95 10.16
N PHE A 176 -4.49 -5.10 9.19
CA PHE A 176 -3.56 -3.99 9.42
C PHE A 176 -4.25 -2.64 9.62
N ILE A 177 -5.47 -2.45 9.11
CA ILE A 177 -6.09 -1.11 9.01
C ILE A 177 -7.55 -1.12 9.46
N LEU A 178 -8.43 -1.85 8.76
CA LEU A 178 -9.88 -1.68 8.86
C LEU A 178 -10.44 -2.17 10.21
N ARG A 179 -9.84 -3.18 10.86
CA ARG A 179 -10.29 -3.67 12.18
C ARG A 179 -10.27 -2.60 13.29
N HIS A 180 -9.51 -1.53 13.10
CA HIS A 180 -9.42 -0.41 14.03
C HIS A 180 -10.49 0.67 13.78
N LYS A 181 -11.21 0.59 12.65
CA LYS A 181 -12.25 1.54 12.24
C LYS A 181 -13.64 0.93 12.16
N PHE A 182 -13.73 -0.37 11.89
CA PHE A 182 -14.98 -1.11 11.72
C PHE A 182 -15.13 -2.20 12.79
N ARG A 183 -16.37 -2.53 13.15
CA ARG A 183 -16.67 -3.54 14.19
C ARG A 183 -16.60 -4.96 13.66
N SER A 184 -16.83 -5.15 12.37
CA SER A 184 -16.79 -6.47 11.72
C SER A 184 -16.33 -6.40 10.27
N GLN A 185 -15.86 -7.53 9.74
CA GLN A 185 -15.51 -7.65 8.32
C GLN A 185 -16.71 -7.35 7.43
N GLN A 186 -17.90 -7.86 7.78
CA GLN A 186 -19.13 -7.64 7.02
C GLN A 186 -19.47 -6.15 6.90
N GLU A 187 -19.30 -5.38 7.97
CA GLU A 187 -19.52 -3.93 7.97
C GLU A 187 -18.57 -3.23 6.98
N ALA A 188 -17.28 -3.57 7.04
CA ALA A 188 -16.28 -3.00 6.13
C ALA A 188 -16.53 -3.40 4.66
N GLU A 189 -16.94 -4.65 4.40
CA GLU A 189 -17.32 -5.11 3.06
C GLU A 189 -18.56 -4.38 2.53
N ASN A 190 -19.57 -4.15 3.38
CA ASN A 190 -20.76 -3.39 2.99
C ASN A 190 -20.42 -1.95 2.60
N VAL A 191 -19.53 -1.29 3.36
CA VAL A 191 -19.04 0.06 3.02
C VAL A 191 -18.22 0.03 1.74
N ALA A 192 -17.35 -0.97 1.55
CA ALA A 192 -16.62 -1.14 0.30
C ALA A 192 -17.58 -1.33 -0.89
N MET A 193 -18.68 -2.06 -0.72
CA MET A 193 -19.71 -2.23 -1.76
C MET A 193 -20.45 -0.94 -2.07
N GLN A 194 -20.86 -0.17 -1.06
CA GLN A 194 -21.50 1.14 -1.27
C GLN A 194 -20.59 2.09 -2.04
N LEU A 195 -19.28 2.11 -1.75
CA LEU A 195 -18.30 2.92 -2.50
C LEU A 195 -18.19 2.53 -3.99
N LEU A 196 -18.65 1.34 -4.39
CA LEU A 196 -18.73 0.95 -5.79
C LEU A 196 -19.96 1.51 -6.50
N GLU A 197 -21.07 1.69 -5.77
CA GLU A 197 -22.35 2.14 -6.30
C GLU A 197 -22.39 3.65 -6.55
N PHE A 198 -21.68 4.44 -5.74
CA PHE A 198 -21.60 5.91 -5.87
C PHE A 198 -20.54 6.43 -6.85
N ALA A 199 -19.99 5.57 -7.72
CA ALA A 199 -18.86 5.87 -8.60
C ALA A 199 -19.13 5.47 -10.06
#